data_AF-A0A9E5K4R4-F1
#
_entry.id   AF-A0A9E5K4R4-F1
#
_cell.length_a   1.000
_cell.length_b   1.000
_cell.length_c   1.000
_cell.angle_alpha   90.00
_cell.angle_beta   90.00
_cell.angle_gamma   90.00
#
_symmetry.space_group_name_H-M   'P 1'
#
loop_
_entity.id
_entity.type
_entity.pdbx_description
1 polymer ?
#
loop_
_entity_poly.entity_id
_entity_poly.type
_entity_poly.pdbx_seq_one_letter_code
_entity_poly.pdbx_strand_id
1 'polypeptide(L)'
;SCASCHAKIDPPGFALESFDVIGGWREHYVLDGRPANFRKGRKIDPADVLADGRAFKDIDELKTLLLTDKDQIARSLTERLIIYATGSTPQPTDQPGIEAIVAKIRTNNYGFKSLVHEITASDFFLNK
;
A
#
# COMPACT_ATOMS: atom_id res chain seq x y z
N SER A 1 -12.26 18.43 -14.30
CA SER A 1 -13.13 18.26 -13.12
C SER A 1 -12.30 17.64 -12.00
N CYS A 2 -12.05 18.37 -10.90
CA CYS A 2 -11.18 17.91 -9.81
C CYS A 2 -11.84 16.80 -8.99
N ALA A 3 -13.12 16.94 -8.66
CA ALA A 3 -13.86 15.97 -7.84
C ALA A 3 -13.84 14.54 -8.40
N SER A 4 -13.86 14.38 -9.73
CA SER A 4 -13.85 13.06 -10.38
C SER A 4 -12.53 12.30 -10.18
N CYS A 5 -11.39 13.00 -10.12
CA CYS A 5 -10.11 12.35 -9.88
C CYS A 5 -9.91 12.07 -8.39
N HIS A 6 -10.26 13.04 -7.55
CA HIS A 6 -10.14 12.95 -6.09
C HIS A 6 -10.99 11.83 -5.49
N ALA A 7 -12.18 11.56 -6.05
CA ALA A 7 -13.00 10.40 -5.70
C ALA A 7 -12.27 9.04 -5.86
N LYS A 8 -11.15 8.98 -6.59
CA LYS A 8 -10.35 7.76 -6.77
C LYS A 8 -9.05 7.78 -5.97
N ILE A 9 -8.50 8.96 -5.68
CA ILE A 9 -7.14 9.14 -5.14
C ILE A 9 -7.18 9.33 -3.62
N ASP A 10 -8.15 10.09 -3.12
CA ASP A 10 -8.19 10.53 -1.73
C ASP A 10 -8.55 9.45 -0.70
N PRO A 11 -9.42 8.46 -0.98
CA PRO A 11 -9.93 7.56 0.07
C PRO A 11 -8.82 6.89 0.90
N PRO A 12 -7.79 6.25 0.31
CA PRO A 12 -6.70 5.68 1.11
C PRO A 12 -5.93 6.72 1.93
N GLY A 13 -5.90 7.98 1.47
CA GLY A 13 -5.29 9.10 2.17
C GLY A 13 -6.03 9.46 3.46
N PHE A 14 -7.37 9.49 3.45
CA PHE A 14 -8.16 9.79 4.66
C PHE A 14 -7.93 8.77 5.77
N ALA A 15 -7.84 7.48 5.43
CA ALA A 15 -7.49 6.44 6.40
C ALA A 15 -6.15 6.71 7.12
N LEU A 16 -5.21 7.35 6.43
CA LEU A 16 -3.87 7.68 6.95
C LEU A 16 -3.83 8.99 7.73
N GLU A 17 -4.88 9.81 7.73
CA GLU A 17 -4.86 11.10 8.43
C GLU A 17 -4.77 10.97 9.95
N SER A 18 -5.10 9.79 10.49
CA SER A 18 -4.90 9.44 11.91
C SER A 18 -3.42 9.29 12.30
N PHE A 19 -2.50 9.37 11.35
CA PHE A 19 -1.05 9.38 11.58
C PHE A 19 -0.46 10.79 11.36
N ASP A 20 0.44 11.19 12.24
CA ASP A 20 1.28 12.37 12.04
C ASP A 20 2.47 12.07 11.11
N VAL A 21 3.32 13.09 10.88
CA VAL A 21 4.46 13.01 9.95
C VAL A 21 5.56 12.02 10.38
N ILE A 22 5.57 11.59 11.65
CA ILE A 22 6.50 10.58 12.17
C ILE A 22 5.81 9.22 12.43
N GLY A 23 4.51 9.10 12.10
CA GLY A 23 3.72 7.88 12.30
C GLY A 23 3.04 7.77 13.68
N GLY A 24 3.02 8.84 14.47
CA GLY A 24 2.30 8.90 15.74
C GLY A 24 0.78 8.97 15.52
N TRP A 25 0.02 8.26 16.36
CA TRP A 25 -1.45 8.27 16.29
C TRP A 25 -2.04 9.59 16.81
N ARG A 26 -3.06 10.12 16.11
CA ARG A 26 -3.78 11.33 16.49
C ARG A 26 -5.28 11.25 16.18
N GLU A 27 -6.07 11.93 16.99
CA GLU A 27 -7.54 12.01 16.83
C GLU A 27 -8.00 13.38 16.28
N HIS A 28 -7.13 14.38 16.32
CA HIS A 28 -7.42 15.75 15.88
C HIS A 28 -6.26 16.29 15.07
N TYR A 29 -6.54 17.15 14.10
CA TYR A 29 -5.47 17.88 13.40
C TYR A 29 -4.78 18.86 14.34
N VAL A 30 -3.53 19.16 14.01
CA VAL A 30 -2.72 20.18 14.66
C VAL A 30 -3.01 21.54 14.03
N LEU A 31 -3.29 22.55 14.85
CA LEU A 31 -3.37 23.94 14.41
C LEU A 31 -2.03 24.64 14.62
N ASP A 32 -1.60 25.43 13.63
CA ASP A 32 -0.45 26.33 13.74
C ASP A 32 0.89 25.64 14.09
N GLY A 33 1.03 24.35 13.74
CA GLY A 33 2.24 23.55 13.99
C GLY A 33 2.53 23.28 15.48
N ARG A 34 1.65 23.68 16.40
CA ARG A 34 1.81 23.47 17.84
C ARG A 34 1.18 22.14 18.27
N PRO A 35 1.73 21.45 19.29
CA PRO A 35 1.14 20.20 19.77
C PRO A 35 -0.36 20.35 20.06
N ALA A 36 -1.16 19.32 19.75
CA ALA A 36 -2.61 19.31 19.91
C ALA A 36 -3.08 19.67 21.34
N ASN A 37 -2.18 19.55 22.32
CA ASN A 37 -2.37 19.92 23.72
C ASN A 37 -2.62 21.42 23.93
N PHE A 38 -2.16 22.28 23.00
CA PHE A 38 -2.32 23.73 23.08
C PHE A 38 -3.62 24.21 22.43
N ARG A 39 -3.96 23.65 21.26
CA ARG A 39 -5.23 23.91 20.58
C ARG A 39 -5.55 22.75 19.63
N LYS A 40 -6.63 22.01 19.92
CA LYS A 40 -7.09 20.91 19.07
C LYS A 40 -7.73 21.48 17.80
N GLY A 41 -7.30 20.98 16.64
CA GLY A 41 -7.98 21.21 15.36
C GLY A 41 -9.27 20.41 15.23
N ARG A 42 -9.79 20.31 14.01
CA ARG A 42 -10.96 19.47 13.71
C ARG A 42 -10.66 18.02 14.11
N LYS A 43 -11.69 17.29 14.55
CA LYS A 43 -11.60 15.84 14.69
C LYS A 43 -11.30 15.22 13.33
N ILE A 44 -10.42 14.24 13.30
CA ILE A 44 -10.09 13.48 12.10
C ILE A 44 -11.24 12.52 11.81
N ASP A 45 -11.66 12.47 10.55
CA ASP A 45 -12.62 11.49 10.04
C ASP A 45 -11.88 10.62 9.01
N PRO A 46 -11.44 9.42 9.41
CA PRO A 46 -10.65 8.56 8.52
C PRO A 46 -11.53 7.68 7.61
N ALA A 47 -12.86 7.81 7.67
CA ALA A 47 -13.77 6.98 6.89
C ALA A 47 -13.94 7.49 5.45
N ASP A 48 -13.97 6.57 4.48
CA ASP A 48 -14.35 6.89 3.09
C ASP A 48 -14.75 5.64 2.31
N VAL A 49 -14.97 5.78 0.99
CA VAL A 49 -15.35 4.74 0.05
C VAL A 49 -14.33 4.63 -1.08
N LEU A 50 -13.82 3.43 -1.31
CA LEU A 50 -12.91 3.14 -2.42
C LEU A 50 -13.59 3.33 -3.78
N ALA A 51 -12.78 3.48 -4.84
CA ALA A 51 -13.28 3.68 -6.21
C ALA A 51 -14.18 2.54 -6.74
N ASP A 52 -14.13 1.36 -6.11
CA ASP A 52 -14.96 0.20 -6.41
C ASP A 52 -16.25 0.11 -5.55
N GLY A 53 -16.48 1.07 -4.65
CA GLY A 53 -17.66 1.17 -3.80
C GLY A 53 -17.51 0.52 -2.42
N ARG A 54 -16.37 -0.11 -2.09
CA ARG A 54 -16.15 -0.67 -0.74
C ARG A 54 -15.86 0.45 0.27
N ALA A 55 -16.65 0.53 1.33
CA ALA A 55 -16.51 1.51 2.39
C ALA A 55 -15.64 0.99 3.55
N PHE A 56 -14.91 1.89 4.20
CA PHE A 56 -14.15 1.62 5.43
C PHE A 56 -14.29 2.80 6.40
N LYS A 57 -14.15 2.51 7.69
CA LYS A 57 -14.23 3.53 8.76
C LYS A 57 -12.88 4.04 9.24
N ASP A 58 -11.83 3.25 9.08
CA ASP A 58 -10.50 3.54 9.59
C ASP A 58 -9.42 2.74 8.84
N ILE A 59 -8.17 2.89 9.28
CA ILE A 59 -7.01 2.22 8.69
C ILE A 59 -7.06 0.69 8.81
N ASP A 60 -7.69 0.14 9.85
CA ASP A 60 -7.71 -1.30 10.07
C ASP A 60 -8.79 -1.98 9.22
N GLU A 61 -9.95 -1.34 9.07
CA GLU A 61 -10.94 -1.74 8.06
C GLU A 61 -10.34 -1.61 6.65
N LEU A 62 -9.61 -0.52 6.33
CA LEU A 62 -8.94 -0.38 5.03
C LEU A 62 -7.92 -1.49 4.77
N LYS A 63 -7.06 -1.83 5.74
CA LYS A 63 -6.13 -2.96 5.62
C LYS A 63 -6.87 -4.26 5.35
N THR A 64 -7.97 -4.49 6.05
CA THR A 64 -8.80 -5.69 5.88
C THR A 64 -9.37 -5.77 4.46
N LEU A 65 -9.85 -4.65 3.91
CA LEU A 65 -10.32 -4.58 2.52
C LEU A 65 -9.19 -4.83 1.53
N LEU A 66 -8.03 -4.21 1.70
CA LEU A 66 -6.88 -4.42 0.81
C LEU A 66 -6.40 -5.88 0.83
N LEU A 67 -6.50 -6.55 1.99
CA LEU A 67 -6.16 -7.96 2.14
C LEU A 67 -7.14 -8.93 1.44
N THR A 68 -8.27 -8.46 0.90
CA THR A 68 -9.08 -9.31 0.00
C THR A 68 -8.40 -9.47 -1.37
N ASP A 69 -7.55 -8.52 -1.75
CA ASP A 69 -6.87 -8.45 -3.05
C ASP A 69 -5.36 -8.78 -2.89
N LYS A 70 -5.04 -9.88 -2.20
CA LYS A 70 -3.65 -10.24 -1.82
C LYS A 70 -2.69 -10.30 -3.00
N ASP A 71 -3.14 -10.75 -4.16
CA ASP A 71 -2.33 -10.79 -5.39
C ASP A 71 -1.85 -9.40 -5.80
N GLN A 72 -2.68 -8.37 -5.66
CA GLN A 72 -2.32 -7.00 -6.02
C GLN A 72 -1.23 -6.46 -5.07
N ILE A 73 -1.34 -6.74 -3.77
CA ILE A 73 -0.32 -6.38 -2.78
C ILE A 73 0.98 -7.13 -3.07
N ALA A 74 0.88 -8.44 -3.31
CA ALA A 74 2.00 -9.31 -3.63
C ALA A 74 2.74 -8.83 -4.89
N ARG A 75 2.00 -8.51 -5.96
CA ARG A 75 2.55 -7.97 -7.21
C ARG A 75 3.31 -6.66 -6.97
N SER A 76 2.68 -5.70 -6.29
CA SER A 76 3.31 -4.41 -6.00
C SER A 76 4.58 -4.57 -5.15
N LEU A 77 4.56 -5.47 -4.16
CA LEU A 77 5.74 -5.75 -3.35
C LEU A 77 6.83 -6.47 -4.16
N THR A 78 6.45 -7.40 -5.04
CA THR A 78 7.37 -8.11 -5.94
C THR A 78 8.10 -7.13 -6.85
N GLU A 79 7.38 -6.22 -7.51
CA GLU A 79 7.95 -5.18 -8.36
C GLU A 79 8.96 -4.32 -7.59
N ARG A 80 8.60 -3.84 -6.39
CA ARG A 80 9.49 -3.02 -5.57
C ARG A 80 10.73 -3.78 -5.08
N LEU A 81 10.60 -5.05 -4.75
CA LEU A 81 11.74 -5.87 -4.36
C LEU A 81 12.63 -6.23 -5.54
N ILE A 82 12.09 -6.41 -6.75
CA ILE A 82 12.90 -6.56 -7.96
C ILE A 82 13.73 -5.30 -8.20
N ILE A 83 13.13 -4.11 -8.07
CA ILE A 83 13.86 -2.82 -8.17
C ILE A 83 14.98 -2.78 -7.14
N TYR A 84 14.67 -3.12 -5.88
CA TYR A 84 15.66 -3.12 -4.81
C TYR A 84 16.81 -4.11 -5.06
N ALA A 85 16.49 -5.32 -5.52
CA ALA A 85 17.45 -6.40 -5.71
C ALA A 85 18.34 -6.21 -6.94
N THR A 86 17.83 -5.57 -8.00
CA THR A 86 18.50 -5.48 -9.31
C THR A 86 18.90 -4.05 -9.70
N GLY A 87 18.42 -3.05 -8.98
CA GLY A 87 18.57 -1.64 -9.34
C GLY A 87 17.77 -1.21 -10.58
N SER A 88 16.96 -2.09 -11.16
CA SER A 88 16.27 -1.87 -12.45
C SER A 88 14.76 -1.92 -12.31
N THR A 89 14.07 -0.99 -12.98
CA THR A 89 12.60 -0.94 -13.03
C THR A 89 12.05 -2.02 -13.96
N PRO A 90 11.13 -2.88 -13.48
CA PRO A 90 10.44 -3.84 -14.34
C PRO A 90 9.75 -3.17 -15.52
N GLN A 91 9.88 -3.78 -16.69
CA GLN A 91 9.22 -3.36 -17.93
C GLN A 91 7.93 -4.16 -18.15
N PRO A 92 7.01 -3.73 -19.03
CA PRO A 92 5.82 -4.51 -19.35
C PRO A 92 6.12 -5.94 -19.83
N THR A 93 7.28 -6.17 -20.46
CA THR A 93 7.76 -7.51 -20.86
C THR A 93 8.11 -8.41 -19.68
N ASP A 94 8.38 -7.84 -18.50
CA ASP A 94 8.69 -8.56 -17.27
C ASP A 94 7.43 -9.08 -16.56
N GLN A 95 6.23 -8.63 -16.95
CA GLN A 95 4.96 -8.99 -16.31
C GLN A 95 4.76 -10.51 -16.16
N PRO A 96 5.01 -11.35 -17.18
CA PRO A 96 4.86 -12.80 -17.03
C PRO A 96 5.76 -13.40 -15.95
N GLY A 97 6.98 -12.87 -15.78
CA GLY A 97 7.91 -13.30 -14.74
C GLY A 97 7.43 -12.88 -13.34
N ILE A 98 6.90 -11.66 -13.21
CA ILE A 98 6.30 -11.18 -11.95
C ILE A 98 5.08 -12.03 -11.57
N GLU A 99 4.17 -12.30 -12.50
CA GLU A 99 3.00 -13.15 -12.25
C GLU A 99 3.41 -14.57 -11.87
N ALA A 100 4.48 -15.11 -12.45
CA ALA A 100 5.01 -16.42 -12.08
C ALA A 100 5.50 -16.44 -10.63
N ILE A 101 6.21 -15.40 -10.17
CA ILE A 101 6.64 -15.26 -8.77
C ILE A 101 5.42 -15.16 -7.85
N VAL A 102 4.44 -14.30 -8.18
CA VAL A 102 3.20 -14.13 -7.39
C VAL A 102 2.44 -15.46 -7.28
N ALA A 103 2.33 -16.21 -8.38
CA ALA A 103 1.68 -17.52 -8.39
C ALA A 103 2.39 -18.54 -7.47
N LYS A 104 3.72 -18.53 -7.41
CA LYS A 104 4.49 -19.41 -6.53
C LYS A 104 4.37 -19.03 -5.06
N ILE A 105 4.39 -17.74 -4.72
CA ILE A 105 4.23 -17.34 -3.31
C ILE A 105 2.79 -17.53 -2.84
N ARG A 106 1.80 -17.49 -3.75
CA ARG A 106 0.39 -17.78 -3.44
C ARG A 106 0.23 -19.17 -2.82
N THR A 107 0.94 -20.19 -3.33
CA THR A 107 0.90 -21.55 -2.77
C THR A 107 1.51 -21.64 -1.36
N ASN A 108 2.37 -20.67 -1.02
CA ASN A 108 3.01 -20.51 0.29
C ASN A 108 2.35 -19.40 1.13
N ASN A 109 1.05 -19.14 0.93
CA ASN A 109 0.26 -18.14 1.66
C ASN A 109 0.90 -16.73 1.67
N TYR A 110 1.48 -16.32 0.55
CA TYR A 110 2.10 -15.00 0.35
C TYR A 110 3.23 -14.69 1.35
N GLY A 111 3.91 -15.72 1.87
CA GLY A 111 4.98 -15.54 2.83
C GLY A 111 6.12 -14.66 2.31
N PHE A 112 6.52 -13.65 3.09
CA PHE A 112 7.60 -12.73 2.69
C PHE A 112 8.93 -13.45 2.44
N LYS A 113 9.27 -14.45 3.27
CA LYS A 113 10.45 -15.30 3.07
C LYS A 113 10.41 -16.02 1.71
N SER A 114 9.25 -16.57 1.35
CA SER A 114 9.06 -17.22 0.05
C SER A 114 9.26 -16.23 -1.10
N LEU A 115 8.73 -15.00 -0.98
CA LEU A 115 8.93 -13.95 -1.97
C LEU A 115 10.41 -13.62 -2.17
N VAL A 116 11.18 -13.43 -1.09
CA VAL A 116 12.62 -13.19 -1.19
C VAL A 116 13.33 -14.34 -1.91
N HIS A 117 13.04 -15.59 -1.52
CA HIS A 117 13.64 -16.76 -2.18
C HIS A 117 13.30 -16.82 -3.68
N GLU A 118 12.03 -16.66 -4.05
CA GLU A 118 11.60 -16.71 -5.45
C GLU A 118 12.23 -15.59 -6.29
N ILE A 119 12.39 -14.39 -5.74
CA ILE A 119 13.11 -13.31 -6.44
C ILE A 119 14.58 -13.68 -6.64
N THR A 120 15.28 -14.10 -5.59
CA THR A 120 16.72 -14.44 -5.68
C THR A 120 17.01 -15.64 -6.57
N ALA A 121 16.03 -16.53 -6.77
CA ALA A 121 16.13 -17.69 -7.65
C ALA A 121 15.60 -17.42 -9.07
N SER A 122 15.07 -16.23 -9.36
CA SER A 122 14.50 -15.88 -10.65
C SER A 122 15.53 -15.33 -11.64
N ASP A 123 15.19 -15.36 -12.93
CA ASP A 123 15.99 -14.71 -13.98
C ASP A 123 16.19 -13.21 -13.75
N PHE A 124 15.28 -12.56 -13.00
CA PHE A 124 15.47 -11.15 -12.62
C PHE A 124 16.74 -10.93 -11.81
N PHE A 125 17.14 -11.89 -10.97
CA PHE A 125 18.32 -11.75 -10.12
C PHE A 125 19.55 -12.41 -10.73
N LEU A 126 19.37 -13.53 -11.44
CA LEU A 126 20.48 -14.34 -11.94
C LEU A 126 21.06 -13.85 -13.27
N ASN A 127 20.26 -13.19 -14.10
CA ASN A 127 20.59 -12.89 -15.49
C ASN A 127 20.41 -11.42 -15.88
N LYS A 128 20.06 -10.56 -14.92
CA LYS A 128 19.77 -9.14 -15.16
C LYS A 128 20.89 -8.24 -14.67
#